data_AF-A0A183D3N7-F1
#
_entry.id   AF-A0A183D3N7-F1
#
_cell.length_a   1.000
_cell.length_b   1.000
_cell.length_c   1.000
_cell.angle_alpha   90.00
_cell.angle_beta   90.00
_cell.angle_gamma   90.00
#
_symmetry.space_group_name_H-M   'P 1'
#
loop_
_entity.id
_entity.type
_entity.pdbx_description
1 polymer ?
#
loop_
_entity_poly.entity_id
_entity_poly.type
_entity_poly.pdbx_seq_one_letter_code
_entity_poly.pdbx_strand_id
1 'polypeptide(L)'
;MDLTNAASTLLESLEFKIILRIVTVCCNYALGDFSAETVCGYRASALIDICSLELPTTPKTTMLSVVAETISEHFPVVEKFGDVLSAVEKAAKGYF
;
A
#
# COMPACT_ATOMS: atom_id res chain seq x y z
N MET A 1 -0.27 -19.94 -16.25
CA MET A 1 -1.54 -19.95 -15.46
C MET A 1 -1.37 -19.19 -14.15
N ASP A 2 -0.22 -19.31 -13.49
CA ASP A 2 0.01 -18.69 -12.17
C ASP A 2 0.00 -17.15 -12.15
N LEU A 3 0.56 -16.49 -13.17
CA LEU A 3 0.55 -15.01 -13.23
C LEU A 3 -0.87 -14.46 -13.35
N THR A 4 -1.69 -15.01 -14.26
CA THR A 4 -3.07 -14.55 -14.46
C THR A 4 -3.90 -14.73 -13.20
N ASN A 5 -3.71 -15.85 -12.50
CA ASN A 5 -4.38 -16.09 -11.23
C ASN A 5 -3.91 -15.10 -10.15
N ALA A 6 -2.60 -14.90 -9.98
CA ALA A 6 -2.06 -13.95 -9.02
C ALA A 6 -2.51 -12.51 -9.29
N ALA A 7 -2.56 -12.11 -10.57
CA ALA A 7 -3.09 -10.80 -10.97
C ALA A 7 -4.57 -10.65 -10.61
N SER A 8 -5.39 -11.68 -10.87
CA SER A 8 -6.82 -11.69 -10.50
C SER A 8 -7.00 -11.59 -8.99
N THR A 9 -6.27 -12.40 -8.21
CA THR A 9 -6.31 -12.37 -6.75
C THR A 9 -5.93 -10.99 -6.20
N LEU A 10 -4.90 -10.36 -6.75
CA LEU A 10 -4.47 -9.03 -6.33
C LEU A 10 -5.50 -7.95 -6.69
N LEU A 11 -6.09 -8.02 -7.90
CA LEU A 11 -7.14 -7.09 -8.35
C LEU A 11 -8.44 -7.22 -7.56
N GLU A 12 -8.77 -8.42 -7.09
CA GLU A 12 -9.99 -8.69 -6.34
C GLU A 12 -9.81 -8.41 -4.84
N SER A 13 -8.59 -8.50 -4.31
CA SER A 13 -8.28 -8.29 -2.89
C SER A 13 -8.77 -6.94 -2.38
N LEU A 14 -9.67 -6.99 -1.40
CA LEU A 14 -10.16 -5.82 -0.68
C LEU A 14 -9.04 -5.21 0.17
N GLU A 15 -8.23 -6.07 0.79
CA GLU A 15 -7.09 -5.69 1.63
C GLU A 15 -6.08 -4.87 0.83
N PHE A 16 -5.73 -5.32 -0.38
CA PHE A 16 -4.83 -4.56 -1.26
C PHE A 16 -5.40 -3.19 -1.62
N LYS A 17 -6.69 -3.11 -1.97
CA LYS A 17 -7.36 -1.83 -2.28
C LYS A 17 -7.35 -0.88 -1.08
N ILE A 18 -7.55 -1.40 0.13
CA ILE A 18 -7.47 -0.62 1.37
C ILE A 18 -6.05 -0.08 1.56
N ILE A 19 -5.02 -0.92 1.41
CA ILE A 19 -3.61 -0.48 1.49
C ILE A 19 -3.36 0.66 0.50
N LEU A 20 -3.76 0.50 -0.77
CA LEU A 20 -3.57 1.53 -1.80
C LEU A 20 -4.29 2.84 -1.44
N ARG A 21 -5.49 2.74 -0.86
CA ARG A 21 -6.27 3.92 -0.45
C ARG A 21 -5.64 4.63 0.75
N ILE A 22 -5.17 3.89 1.75
CA ILE A 22 -4.48 4.45 2.93
C ILE A 22 -3.23 5.20 2.47
N VAL A 23 -2.38 4.59 1.64
CA VAL A 23 -1.19 5.24 1.10
C VAL A 23 -1.56 6.53 0.34
N THR A 24 -2.63 6.50 -0.47
CA THR A 24 -3.10 7.70 -1.19
C THR A 24 -3.53 8.82 -0.22
N VAL A 25 -4.26 8.48 0.84
CA VAL A 25 -4.68 9.46 1.87
C VAL A 25 -3.46 10.02 2.59
N CYS A 26 -2.50 9.19 2.97
CA CYS A 26 -1.28 9.65 3.63
C CYS A 26 -0.41 10.55 2.72
N CYS A 27 -0.37 10.27 1.41
CA CYS A 27 0.27 11.16 0.43
C CYS A 27 -0.38 12.54 0.39
N ASN A 28 -1.72 12.61 0.34
CA ASN A 28 -2.44 13.88 0.38
C ASN A 28 -2.17 14.64 1.69
N TYR A 29 -2.21 13.92 2.81
CA TYR A 29 -1.91 14.47 4.12
C TYR A 29 -0.49 15.09 4.18
N ALA A 30 0.51 14.40 3.62
CA ALA A 30 1.89 14.91 3.56
C ALA A 30 2.03 16.17 2.68
N LEU A 31 1.12 16.38 1.73
CA LEU A 31 1.05 17.61 0.92
C LEU A 31 0.24 18.73 1.60
N GLY A 32 -0.32 18.48 2.78
CA GLY A 32 -1.21 19.41 3.48
C GLY A 32 -2.65 19.43 2.94
N ASP A 33 -3.01 18.45 2.12
CA ASP A 33 -4.37 18.25 1.63
C ASP A 33 -5.12 17.26 2.54
N PHE A 34 -5.96 17.82 3.42
CA PHE A 34 -6.78 17.04 4.34
C PHE A 34 -8.14 16.61 3.76
N SER A 35 -8.55 17.13 2.59
CA SER A 35 -9.74 16.62 1.87
C SER A 35 -9.41 15.39 1.02
N ALA A 36 -8.11 15.14 0.78
CA ALA A 36 -7.60 14.01 0.01
C ALA A 36 -8.08 14.02 -1.45
N GLU A 37 -8.04 15.19 -2.07
CA GLU A 37 -8.56 15.45 -3.42
C GLU A 37 -7.46 15.71 -4.46
N THR A 38 -6.23 16.02 -4.02
CA THR A 38 -5.11 16.37 -4.90
C THR A 38 -4.54 15.14 -5.59
N VAL A 39 -4.23 14.11 -4.82
CA VAL A 39 -3.68 12.84 -5.31
C VAL A 39 -4.80 11.82 -5.36
N CYS A 40 -5.24 11.48 -6.57
CA CYS A 40 -6.28 10.47 -6.82
C CYS A 40 -5.71 9.06 -7.06
N GLY A 41 -4.40 8.92 -7.15
CA GLY A 41 -3.71 7.66 -7.36
C GLY A 41 -2.22 7.86 -7.64
N TYR A 42 -1.49 6.76 -7.72
CA TYR A 42 -0.04 6.75 -7.95
C TYR A 42 0.36 5.52 -8.76
N ARG A 43 1.52 5.60 -9.41
CA ARG A 43 2.11 4.44 -10.09
C ARG A 43 2.56 3.43 -9.04
N ALA A 44 2.18 2.16 -9.18
CA ALA A 44 2.57 1.11 -8.23
C ALA A 44 4.10 1.03 -8.04
N SER A 45 4.88 1.31 -9.08
CA SER A 45 6.36 1.37 -9.00
C SER A 45 6.89 2.45 -8.06
N ALA A 46 6.13 3.52 -7.80
CA ALA A 46 6.51 4.60 -6.89
C ALA A 46 6.22 4.25 -5.42
N LEU A 47 5.61 3.09 -5.13
CA LEU A 47 5.23 2.72 -3.76
C LEU A 47 6.44 2.64 -2.83
N ILE A 48 7.59 2.17 -3.34
CA ILE A 48 8.84 2.12 -2.58
C ILE A 48 9.27 3.53 -2.18
N ASP A 49 9.37 4.45 -3.16
CA ASP A 49 9.80 5.83 -2.93
C ASP A 49 8.84 6.57 -1.99
N ILE A 50 7.53 6.39 -2.17
CA ILE A 50 6.49 6.95 -1.30
C ILE A 50 6.67 6.46 0.13
N CYS A 51 6.80 5.14 0.33
CA CYS A 51 6.95 4.52 1.64
C CYS A 51 8.27 4.94 2.33
N SER A 52 9.32 5.22 1.56
CA SER A 52 10.61 5.72 2.07
C SER A 52 10.62 7.21 2.43
N LEU A 53 9.55 7.97 2.12
CA LEU A 53 9.48 9.38 2.46
C LEU A 53 9.58 9.60 3.97
N GLU A 54 10.58 10.36 4.41
CA GLU A 54 10.69 10.83 5.79
C GLU A 54 9.70 11.97 6.04
N LEU A 55 8.92 11.86 7.11
CA LEU A 55 8.00 12.90 7.53
C LEU A 55 8.67 13.80 8.60
N PRO A 56 8.37 15.10 8.61
CA PRO A 56 8.97 16.07 9.54
C PRO A 56 8.35 15.98 10.95
N THR A 57 8.36 14.79 11.56
CA THR A 57 7.89 14.53 12.92
C THR A 57 9.04 14.42 13.91
N THR A 58 8.75 14.46 15.22
CA THR A 58 9.72 14.15 16.28
C THR A 58 9.13 13.06 17.20
N PRO A 59 9.70 11.83 17.23
CA PRO A 59 10.85 11.36 16.46
C PRO A 59 10.58 11.32 14.94
N LYS A 60 11.64 11.34 14.14
CA LYS A 60 11.53 11.16 12.67
C LYS A 60 10.83 9.83 12.38
N THR A 61 9.86 9.86 11.48
CA THR A 61 9.14 8.67 11.03
C THR A 61 9.14 8.59 9.51
N THR A 62 8.82 7.42 8.98
CA THR A 62 8.63 7.22 7.53
C THR A 62 7.16 7.11 7.20
N MET A 63 6.81 7.38 5.95
CA MET A 63 5.46 7.11 5.44
C MET A 63 5.06 5.65 5.68
N LEU A 64 5.97 4.69 5.49
CA LEU A 64 5.72 3.28 5.76
C LEU A 64 5.30 3.04 7.22
N SER A 65 6.01 3.66 8.17
CA SER A 65 5.72 3.53 9.60
C SER A 65 4.31 4.05 9.92
N VAL A 66 3.93 5.21 9.38
CA VAL A 66 2.59 5.79 9.58
C VAL A 66 1.50 4.91 8.97
N VAL A 67 1.73 4.40 7.76
CA VAL A 67 0.78 3.49 7.08
C VAL A 67 0.63 2.19 7.88
N ALA A 68 1.72 1.61 8.37
CA ALA A 68 1.68 0.38 9.16
C ALA A 68 0.92 0.57 10.48
N GLU A 69 1.19 1.65 11.21
CA GLU A 69 0.48 2.01 12.44
C GLU A 69 -1.02 2.21 12.18
N THR A 70 -1.37 2.98 11.14
CA THR A 70 -2.76 3.20 10.72
C THR A 70 -3.48 1.88 10.42
N ILE A 71 -2.82 0.96 9.72
CA ILE A 71 -3.38 -0.35 9.40
C ILE A 71 -3.63 -1.17 10.67
N SER A 72 -2.64 -1.26 11.56
CA SER A 72 -2.75 -2.03 12.79
C SER A 72 -3.84 -1.50 13.73
N GLU A 73 -4.02 -0.18 13.80
CA GLU A 73 -5.00 0.44 14.70
C GLU A 73 -6.43 0.46 14.14
N HIS A 74 -6.58 0.62 12.83
CA HIS A 74 -7.89 0.94 12.23
C HIS A 74 -8.36 -0.07 11.17
N PHE A 75 -7.47 -0.87 10.60
CA PHE A 75 -7.78 -1.76 9.48
C PHE A 75 -7.24 -3.18 9.69
N PRO A 76 -7.63 -3.89 10.77
CA PRO A 76 -7.14 -5.25 11.06
C PRO A 76 -7.47 -6.27 9.95
N VAL A 77 -8.48 -5.99 9.11
CA VAL A 77 -8.80 -6.80 7.92
C VAL A 77 -7.61 -6.94 6.97
N VAL A 78 -6.71 -5.96 6.92
CA VAL A 78 -5.54 -5.92 6.05
C VAL A 78 -4.50 -6.98 6.42
N GLU A 79 -4.49 -7.50 7.65
CA GLU A 79 -3.58 -8.58 8.05
C GLU A 79 -3.72 -9.83 7.16
N LYS A 80 -4.92 -10.06 6.60
CA LYS A 80 -5.20 -11.16 5.67
C LYS A 80 -4.52 -11.01 4.30
N PHE A 81 -3.95 -9.85 4.00
CA PHE A 81 -3.22 -9.62 2.76
C PHE A 81 -1.99 -10.54 2.62
N GLY A 82 -1.45 -11.05 3.73
CA GLY A 82 -0.37 -12.04 3.73
C GLY A 82 -0.68 -13.30 2.89
N ASP A 83 -1.94 -13.73 2.86
CA ASP A 83 -2.37 -14.90 2.10
C ASP A 83 -2.34 -14.64 0.58
N VAL A 84 -2.65 -13.40 0.17
CA VAL A 84 -2.59 -12.93 -1.22
C VAL A 84 -1.14 -12.75 -1.67
N LEU A 85 -0.27 -12.25 -0.79
CA LEU A 85 1.15 -12.01 -1.05
C LEU A 85 1.88 -13.29 -1.50
N SER A 86 1.59 -14.45 -0.92
CA SER A 86 2.25 -15.71 -1.29
C SER A 86 2.06 -16.06 -2.77
N ALA A 87 0.86 -15.85 -3.31
CA ALA A 87 0.58 -16.09 -4.73
C ALA A 87 1.31 -15.09 -5.64
N VAL A 88 1.36 -13.82 -5.23
CA VAL A 88 2.03 -12.74 -5.96
C VAL A 88 3.54 -12.97 -5.98
N GLU A 89 4.15 -13.34 -4.85
CA GLU A 89 5.60 -13.61 -4.77
C GLU A 89 6.03 -14.78 -5.65
N LYS A 90 5.23 -15.84 -5.71
CA LYS A 90 5.48 -16.98 -6.60
C LYS A 90 5.43 -16.54 -8.06
N ALA A 91 4.42 -15.76 -8.44
CA ALA A 91 4.29 -15.24 -9.80
C ALA A 91 5.43 -14.26 -10.16
N ALA A 92 5.89 -13.43 -9.22
CA ALA A 92 7.00 -12.50 -9.44
C ALA A 92 8.35 -13.19 -9.66
N LYS A 93 8.54 -14.40 -9.11
CA LYS A 93 9.75 -15.21 -9.32
C LYS A 93 9.70 -16.04 -10.60
N GLY A 94 8.54 -16.14 -11.24
CA GLY A 94 8.40 -16.82 -12.52
C GLY A 94 9.15 -16.04 -13.60
N TYR A 95 10.12 -16.69 -14.26
CA TYR A 95 10.66 -16.17 -15.51
C TYR A 95 9.55 -16.27 -16.58
N PHE A 96 9.15 -15.11 -17.12
CA PHE A 96 8.26 -15.01 -18.28
C PHE A 96 9.05 -15.18 -19.57
#